data_AF-A0A7X8TS71-F1
#
_entry.id   AF-A0A7X8TS71-F1
#
_cell.length_a   1.000
_cell.length_b   1.000
_cell.length_c   1.000
_cell.angle_alpha   90.00
_cell.angle_beta   90.00
_cell.angle_gamma   90.00
#
_symmetry.space_group_name_H-M   'P 1'
#
loop_
_entity.id
_entity.type
_entity.pdbx_description
1 polymer ?
#
loop_
_entity_poly.entity_id
_entity_poly.type
_entity_poly.pdbx_seq_one_letter_code
_entity_poly.pdbx_strand_id
1 'polypeptide(L)'
;MNNSVLINQKEKPFQARSRWRAYLELTKPKVVLLMLLTALVGICLGAPSVFPWQQAIYGLLGIALMAGSAAAVNHLIDRNIDQKMARTHKRPLPQGEISPANVLLFALLLGGIGFAFLIIKVNAITAWLTLASLVGYAVLYTLYLKRATPQNIVIAGLAGAMPPLLGWTTVTGQMSAQGWLLVMIVFIWTPPHFWALAVHRVADYQRAKIPMLPVTHGVEYTKTSILLYTVLMTLVCLLPYLIGMSGILYLLASLVLNTGFMLHAWKLKFNPSEKTAMETFKYSIYQLMLLFAALLLDHYTRST
;
A
#
# COMPACT_ATOMS: atom_id res chain seq x y z
N MET A 1 -27.02 56.95 11.74
CA MET A 1 -26.71 56.67 10.31
C MET A 1 -25.24 56.26 10.20
N ASN A 2 -24.95 54.95 10.09
CA ASN A 2 -24.02 54.37 9.10
C ASN A 2 -23.68 52.90 9.43
N ASN A 3 -24.21 52.01 8.58
CA ASN A 3 -23.60 50.81 8.01
C ASN A 3 -22.92 49.78 8.92
N SER A 4 -23.73 48.94 9.56
CA SER A 4 -23.36 47.54 9.80
C SER A 4 -23.89 46.68 8.63
N VAL A 5 -23.04 46.51 7.61
CA VAL A 5 -23.25 45.55 6.53
C VAL A 5 -23.19 44.15 7.14
N LEU A 6 -24.34 43.57 7.46
CA LEU A 6 -24.49 42.15 7.71
C LEU A 6 -24.17 41.42 6.40
N ILE A 7 -22.95 40.91 6.30
CA ILE A 7 -22.56 39.95 5.26
C ILE A 7 -23.42 38.71 5.49
N ASN A 8 -24.54 38.66 4.79
CA ASN A 8 -25.36 37.47 4.61
C ASN A 8 -24.51 36.45 3.84
N GLN A 9 -23.71 35.65 4.56
CA GLN A 9 -23.11 34.45 4.03
C GLN A 9 -24.26 33.49 3.73
N LYS A 10 -24.83 33.62 2.53
CA LYS A 10 -25.57 32.54 1.89
C LYS A 10 -24.63 31.34 1.87
N GLU A 11 -24.79 30.43 2.82
CA GLU A 11 -24.26 29.09 2.72
C GLU A 11 -24.66 28.58 1.34
N LYS A 12 -23.68 28.36 0.47
CA LYS A 12 -23.95 27.74 -0.82
C LYS A 12 -24.64 26.41 -0.50
N PRO A 13 -25.84 26.14 -1.05
CA PRO A 13 -26.48 24.85 -0.83
C PRO A 13 -25.47 23.78 -1.24
N PHE A 14 -25.17 22.88 -0.30
CA PHE A 14 -24.25 21.79 -0.51
C PHE A 14 -24.71 21.04 -1.76
N GLN A 15 -23.98 21.19 -2.88
CA GLN A 15 -24.34 20.52 -4.13
C GLN A 15 -24.38 19.04 -3.84
N ALA A 16 -25.58 18.46 -3.86
CA ALA A 16 -25.80 17.04 -3.57
C ALA A 16 -24.92 16.21 -4.49
N ARG A 17 -23.81 15.71 -3.94
CA ARG A 17 -22.92 14.84 -4.67
C ARG A 17 -23.72 13.59 -5.01
N SER A 18 -23.62 13.13 -6.26
CA SER A 18 -24.29 11.90 -6.64
C SER A 18 -23.90 10.75 -5.70
N ARG A 19 -24.90 10.05 -5.13
CA ARG A 19 -24.68 9.00 -4.11
C ARG A 19 -23.69 7.92 -4.58
N TRP A 20 -23.68 7.55 -5.87
CA TRP A 20 -22.72 6.57 -6.39
C TRP A 20 -21.27 7.05 -6.32
N ARG A 21 -21.02 8.36 -6.50
CA ARG A 21 -19.67 8.94 -6.38
C ARG A 21 -19.17 8.89 -4.94
N ALA A 22 -20.08 9.06 -3.98
CA ALA A 22 -19.75 8.93 -2.57
C ALA A 22 -19.34 7.49 -2.21
N TYR A 23 -20.08 6.47 -2.70
CA TYR A 23 -19.69 5.06 -2.52
C TYR A 23 -18.37 4.69 -3.22
N LEU A 24 -18.12 5.19 -4.44
CA LEU A 24 -16.83 4.99 -5.11
C LEU A 24 -15.67 5.66 -4.37
N GLU A 25 -15.89 6.79 -3.70
CA GLU A 25 -14.83 7.39 -2.90
C GLU A 25 -14.48 6.53 -1.68
N LEU A 26 -15.46 5.82 -1.10
CA LEU A 26 -15.22 4.90 0.01
C LEU A 26 -14.26 3.76 -0.36
N THR A 27 -14.22 3.34 -1.62
CA THR A 27 -13.34 2.25 -2.09
C THR A 27 -11.90 2.68 -2.34
N LYS A 28 -11.56 3.98 -2.22
CA LYS A 28 -10.21 4.54 -2.47
C LYS A 28 -9.58 4.03 -3.80
N PRO A 29 -10.20 4.29 -4.97
CA PRO A 29 -9.82 3.68 -6.24
C PRO A 29 -8.34 3.91 -6.62
N LYS A 30 -7.77 5.07 -6.28
CA LYS A 30 -6.34 5.36 -6.53
C LYS A 30 -5.39 4.45 -5.74
N VAL A 31 -5.74 4.15 -4.49
CA VAL A 31 -4.93 3.27 -3.63
C VAL A 31 -5.08 1.83 -4.08
N VAL A 32 -6.32 1.40 -4.36
CA VAL A 32 -6.61 0.06 -4.87
C VAL A 32 -5.90 -0.17 -6.20
N LEU A 33 -5.94 0.79 -7.14
CA LEU A 33 -5.24 0.66 -8.42
C LEU A 33 -3.73 0.44 -8.24
N LEU A 34 -3.09 1.16 -7.32
CA LEU A 34 -1.66 0.97 -7.04
C LEU A 34 -1.37 -0.43 -6.48
N MET A 35 -2.25 -0.97 -5.62
CA MET A 35 -2.15 -2.36 -5.15
C MET A 35 -2.38 -3.37 -6.27
N LEU A 36 -3.30 -3.10 -7.19
CA LEU A 36 -3.57 -3.97 -8.34
C LEU A 36 -2.39 -4.03 -9.31
N LEU A 37 -1.60 -2.95 -9.44
CA LEU A 37 -0.38 -2.96 -10.24
C LEU A 37 0.64 -3.98 -9.71
N THR A 38 0.83 -4.05 -8.39
CA THR A 38 1.75 -5.03 -7.81
C THR A 38 1.18 -6.46 -7.84
N ALA A 39 -0.14 -6.61 -7.75
CA ALA A 39 -0.80 -7.90 -8.02
C ALA A 39 -0.64 -8.34 -9.49
N LEU A 40 -0.72 -7.42 -10.45
CA LEU A 40 -0.47 -7.71 -11.86
C LEU A 40 0.95 -8.23 -12.09
N VAL A 41 1.95 -7.68 -11.40
CA VAL A 41 3.32 -8.22 -11.46
C VAL A 41 3.35 -9.67 -10.97
N GLY A 42 2.67 -9.99 -9.88
CA GLY A 42 2.52 -11.36 -9.39
C GLY A 42 1.85 -12.31 -10.38
N ILE A 43 0.80 -11.85 -11.06
CA ILE A 43 0.11 -12.60 -12.13
C ILE A 43 1.08 -12.92 -13.28
N CYS A 44 1.83 -11.92 -13.75
CA CYS A 44 2.79 -12.12 -14.84
C CYS A 44 3.90 -13.10 -14.46
N LEU A 45 4.49 -12.96 -13.27
CA LEU A 45 5.59 -13.83 -12.83
C LEU A 45 5.13 -15.25 -12.49
N GLY A 46 3.86 -15.43 -12.08
CA GLY A 46 3.27 -16.75 -11.88
C GLY A 46 2.90 -17.48 -13.18
N ALA A 47 2.93 -16.79 -14.32
CA ALA A 47 2.57 -17.35 -15.62
C ALA A 47 3.82 -17.86 -16.39
N PRO A 48 3.79 -19.06 -16.98
CA PRO A 48 4.99 -19.65 -17.61
C PRO A 48 5.55 -18.89 -18.83
N SER A 49 4.69 -18.30 -19.67
CA SER A 49 5.13 -17.65 -20.93
C SER A 49 4.10 -16.73 -21.56
N VAL A 50 2.82 -17.14 -21.61
CA VAL A 50 1.73 -16.32 -22.17
C VAL A 50 1.00 -15.58 -21.06
N PHE A 51 0.66 -14.32 -21.32
CA PHE A 51 -0.11 -13.51 -20.38
C PHE A 51 -1.49 -14.15 -20.10
N PRO A 52 -1.80 -14.47 -18.83
CA PRO A 52 -3.01 -15.23 -18.48
C PRO A 52 -4.22 -14.29 -18.36
N TRP A 53 -4.77 -13.85 -19.51
CA TRP A 53 -5.83 -12.83 -19.58
C TRP A 53 -7.03 -13.11 -18.67
N GLN A 54 -7.52 -14.34 -18.64
CA GLN A 54 -8.69 -14.71 -17.85
C GLN A 54 -8.41 -14.58 -16.35
N GLN A 55 -7.29 -15.13 -15.89
CA GLN A 55 -6.84 -15.06 -14.51
C GLN A 55 -6.55 -13.61 -14.12
N ALA A 56 -5.94 -12.82 -15.00
CA ALA A 56 -5.69 -11.41 -14.77
C ALA A 56 -7.00 -10.62 -14.57
N ILE A 57 -7.97 -10.77 -15.47
CA ILE A 57 -9.25 -10.05 -15.38
C ILE A 57 -10.02 -10.47 -14.12
N TYR A 58 -10.18 -11.78 -13.89
CA TYR A 58 -10.98 -12.27 -12.76
C TYR A 58 -10.28 -12.04 -11.41
N GLY A 59 -8.98 -12.30 -11.33
CA GLY A 59 -8.19 -12.07 -10.12
C GLY A 59 -8.14 -10.60 -9.74
N LEU A 60 -7.78 -9.73 -10.67
CA LEU A 60 -7.72 -8.30 -10.38
C LEU A 60 -9.09 -7.73 -10.00
N LEU A 61 -10.16 -8.15 -10.67
CA LEU A 61 -11.52 -7.71 -10.31
C LEU A 61 -11.90 -8.16 -8.90
N GLY A 62 -11.72 -9.44 -8.57
CA GLY A 62 -12.04 -9.97 -7.24
C GLY A 62 -11.20 -9.31 -6.13
N ILE A 63 -9.90 -9.16 -6.35
CA ILE A 63 -8.99 -8.46 -5.43
C ILE A 63 -9.41 -6.99 -5.29
N ALA A 64 -9.81 -6.31 -6.37
CA ALA A 64 -10.27 -4.92 -6.33
C ALA A 64 -11.53 -4.74 -5.49
N LEU A 65 -12.51 -5.65 -5.63
CA LEU A 65 -13.75 -5.63 -4.85
C LEU A 65 -13.45 -5.78 -3.35
N MET A 66 -12.62 -6.76 -2.99
CA MET A 66 -12.25 -6.99 -1.59
C MET A 66 -11.39 -5.84 -1.03
N ALA A 67 -10.43 -5.31 -1.80
CA ALA A 67 -9.65 -4.15 -1.38
C ALA A 67 -10.52 -2.89 -1.20
N GLY A 68 -11.53 -2.70 -2.08
CA GLY A 68 -12.53 -1.64 -1.94
C GLY A 68 -13.39 -1.80 -0.69
N SER A 69 -13.75 -3.03 -0.33
CA SER A 69 -14.42 -3.35 0.94
C SER A 69 -13.53 -2.99 2.13
N ALA A 70 -12.26 -3.39 2.12
CA ALA A 70 -11.28 -3.04 3.15
C ALA A 70 -11.15 -1.52 3.34
N ALA A 71 -11.14 -0.76 2.24
CA ALA A 71 -11.09 0.69 2.26
C ALA A 71 -12.36 1.32 2.87
N ALA A 72 -13.54 0.78 2.55
CA ALA A 72 -14.81 1.22 3.11
C ALA A 72 -14.90 0.92 4.63
N VAL A 73 -14.49 -0.27 5.07
CA VAL A 73 -14.38 -0.61 6.50
C VAL A 73 -13.39 0.33 7.21
N ASN A 74 -12.24 0.60 6.59
CA ASN A 74 -11.27 1.53 7.15
C ASN A 74 -11.86 2.94 7.36
N HIS A 75 -12.64 3.46 6.39
CA HIS A 75 -13.37 4.74 6.57
C HIS A 75 -14.41 4.69 7.69
N LEU A 76 -15.11 3.55 7.85
CA LEU A 76 -16.08 3.38 8.93
C LEU A 76 -15.40 3.42 10.30
N ILE A 77 -14.26 2.73 10.45
CA ILE A 77 -13.50 2.67 11.70
C ILE A 77 -12.87 4.02 12.05
N ASP A 78 -12.27 4.71 11.06
CA ASP A 78 -11.61 6.00 11.27
C ASP A 78 -12.61 7.19 11.35
N ARG A 79 -13.93 6.96 11.22
CA ARG A 79 -14.99 8.01 11.19
C ARG A 79 -14.82 9.09 12.26
N ASN A 80 -14.63 8.69 13.52
CA ASN A 80 -14.56 9.61 14.66
C ASN A 80 -13.28 10.45 14.67
N ILE A 81 -12.22 9.97 14.00
CA ILE A 81 -10.96 10.71 13.80
C ILE A 81 -11.09 11.62 12.58
N ASP A 82 -11.66 11.10 11.49
CA ASP A 82 -11.83 11.85 10.24
C ASP A 82 -12.68 13.11 10.43
N GLN A 83 -13.66 13.09 11.36
CA GLN A 83 -14.45 14.27 11.75
C GLN A 83 -13.61 15.38 12.42
N LYS A 84 -12.45 15.04 13.01
CA LYS A 84 -11.59 15.98 13.76
C LYS A 84 -10.39 16.50 12.96
N MET A 85 -10.22 16.07 11.70
CA MET A 85 -9.06 16.42 10.87
C MET A 85 -9.44 17.33 9.69
N ALA A 86 -8.78 18.49 9.58
CA ALA A 86 -9.03 19.50 8.53
C ALA A 86 -8.94 18.95 7.08
N ARG A 87 -8.13 17.91 6.87
CA ARG A 87 -7.93 17.27 5.55
C ARG A 87 -9.02 16.25 5.17
N THR A 88 -9.76 15.70 6.12
CA THR A 88 -10.69 14.55 5.89
C THR A 88 -12.12 14.80 6.36
N HIS A 89 -12.42 15.94 6.98
CA HIS A 89 -13.79 16.32 7.37
C HIS A 89 -14.75 16.42 6.17
N LYS A 90 -14.23 16.60 4.95
CA LYS A 90 -15.02 16.65 3.71
C LYS A 90 -15.36 15.27 3.10
N ARG A 91 -15.01 14.17 3.78
CA ARG A 91 -15.36 12.83 3.31
C ARG A 91 -16.87 12.58 3.45
N PRO A 92 -17.46 11.65 2.67
CA PRO A 92 -18.91 11.38 2.69
C PRO A 92 -19.47 10.98 4.06
N LEU A 93 -18.67 10.27 4.86
CA LEU A 93 -19.08 9.72 6.16
C LEU A 93 -19.09 10.79 7.27
N PRO A 94 -18.06 11.65 7.41
CA PRO A 94 -18.11 12.83 8.29
C PRO A 94 -19.19 13.86 7.94
N GLN A 95 -19.54 14.02 6.65
CA GLN A 95 -20.57 14.96 6.18
C GLN A 95 -22.00 14.45 6.36
N GLY A 96 -22.18 13.19 6.78
CA GLY A 96 -23.50 12.57 6.92
C GLY A 96 -24.17 12.21 5.60
N GLU A 97 -23.45 12.23 4.47
CA GLU A 97 -24.00 11.86 3.15
C GLU A 97 -24.42 10.39 3.09
N ILE A 98 -23.75 9.51 3.86
CA ILE A 98 -24.04 8.07 3.96
C ILE A 98 -24.03 7.66 5.44
N SER A 99 -25.06 6.93 5.87
CA SER A 99 -25.13 6.41 7.24
C SER A 99 -24.06 5.35 7.48
N PRO A 100 -23.53 5.22 8.72
CA PRO A 100 -22.57 4.17 9.08
C PRO A 100 -23.07 2.76 8.78
N ALA A 101 -24.36 2.51 9.01
CA ALA A 101 -25.00 1.23 8.72
C ALA A 101 -24.96 0.92 7.22
N ASN A 102 -25.22 1.91 6.36
CA ASN A 102 -25.13 1.74 4.91
C ASN A 102 -23.70 1.51 4.43
N VAL A 103 -22.70 2.16 5.06
CA VAL A 103 -21.29 1.90 4.74
C VAL A 103 -20.87 0.50 5.15
N LEU A 104 -21.29 0.04 6.33
CA LEU A 104 -21.05 -1.34 6.78
C LEU A 104 -21.70 -2.35 5.85
N LEU A 105 -22.97 -2.16 5.51
CA LEU A 105 -23.70 -3.03 4.58
C LEU A 105 -23.02 -3.06 3.20
N PHE A 106 -22.65 -1.89 2.67
CA PHE A 106 -21.92 -1.80 1.40
C PHE A 106 -20.59 -2.54 1.46
N ALA A 107 -19.81 -2.36 2.53
CA ALA A 107 -18.54 -3.04 2.69
C ALA A 107 -18.70 -4.56 2.79
N LEU A 108 -19.70 -5.05 3.55
CA LEU A 108 -20.01 -6.47 3.68
C LEU A 108 -20.46 -7.07 2.35
N LEU A 109 -21.35 -6.40 1.61
CA LEU A 109 -21.79 -6.85 0.29
C LEU A 109 -20.63 -6.88 -0.71
N LEU A 110 -19.84 -5.81 -0.76
CA LEU A 110 -18.70 -5.71 -1.68
C LEU A 110 -17.63 -6.77 -1.37
N GLY A 111 -17.35 -7.00 -0.09
CA GLY A 111 -16.41 -8.03 0.38
C GLY A 111 -16.94 -9.43 0.12
N GLY A 112 -18.22 -9.69 0.40
CA GLY A 112 -18.87 -10.98 0.16
C GLY A 112 -18.95 -11.34 -1.32
N ILE A 113 -19.33 -10.37 -2.17
CA ILE A 113 -19.34 -10.54 -3.63
C ILE A 113 -17.91 -10.79 -4.14
N GLY A 114 -16.93 -10.00 -3.70
CA GLY A 114 -15.52 -10.18 -4.09
C GLY A 114 -14.98 -11.55 -3.69
N PHE A 115 -15.26 -11.99 -2.46
CA PHE A 115 -14.85 -13.30 -1.95
C PHE A 115 -15.49 -14.45 -2.72
N ALA A 116 -16.82 -14.42 -2.89
CA ALA A 116 -17.54 -15.43 -3.68
C ALA A 116 -17.05 -15.47 -5.13
N PHE A 117 -16.78 -14.30 -5.72
CA PHE A 117 -16.25 -14.20 -7.07
C PHE A 117 -14.87 -14.85 -7.19
N LEU A 118 -13.95 -14.61 -6.24
CA LEU A 118 -12.63 -15.25 -6.23
C LEU A 118 -12.72 -16.77 -6.03
N ILE A 119 -13.61 -17.25 -5.15
CA ILE A 119 -13.84 -18.68 -4.95
C ILE A 119 -14.31 -19.35 -6.24
N ILE A 120 -15.28 -18.74 -6.93
CA ILE A 120 -15.95 -19.34 -8.09
C ILE A 120 -15.12 -19.21 -9.37
N LYS A 121 -14.46 -18.07 -9.59
CA LYS A 121 -13.81 -17.71 -10.85
C LYS A 121 -12.28 -17.80 -10.84
N VAL A 122 -11.66 -17.92 -9.66
CA VAL A 122 -10.19 -17.90 -9.52
C VAL A 122 -9.71 -19.13 -8.77
N ASN A 123 -9.71 -19.11 -7.42
CA ASN A 123 -9.44 -20.25 -6.56
C ASN A 123 -9.62 -19.87 -5.08
N ALA A 124 -9.72 -20.90 -4.22
CA ALA A 124 -9.90 -20.74 -2.79
C ALA A 124 -8.71 -20.07 -2.07
N ILE A 125 -7.47 -20.38 -2.48
CA ILE A 125 -6.27 -19.81 -1.85
C ILE A 125 -6.25 -18.29 -2.01
N THR A 126 -6.49 -17.80 -3.22
CA THR A 126 -6.55 -16.35 -3.50
C THR A 126 -7.67 -15.69 -2.73
N ALA A 127 -8.86 -16.31 -2.65
CA ALA A 127 -9.99 -15.75 -1.90
C ALA A 127 -9.68 -15.62 -0.40
N TRP A 128 -9.20 -16.69 0.24
CA TRP A 128 -8.88 -16.71 1.66
C TRP A 128 -7.69 -15.80 2.01
N LEU A 129 -6.65 -15.76 1.18
CA LEU A 129 -5.54 -14.82 1.39
C LEU A 129 -5.98 -13.37 1.23
N THR A 130 -6.84 -13.07 0.26
CA THR A 130 -7.38 -11.71 0.09
C THR A 130 -8.26 -11.33 1.29
N LEU A 131 -9.04 -12.27 1.82
CA LEU A 131 -9.81 -12.07 3.05
C LEU A 131 -8.91 -11.84 4.27
N ALA A 132 -7.88 -12.65 4.44
CA ALA A 132 -6.91 -12.50 5.52
C ALA A 132 -6.19 -11.14 5.43
N SER A 133 -5.81 -10.70 4.23
CA SER A 133 -5.22 -9.38 3.98
C SER A 133 -6.20 -8.25 4.30
N LEU A 134 -7.49 -8.40 3.95
CA LEU A 134 -8.55 -7.45 4.28
C LEU A 134 -8.70 -7.32 5.80
N VAL A 135 -8.84 -8.45 6.51
CA VAL A 135 -8.99 -8.47 7.97
C VAL A 135 -7.74 -7.93 8.65
N GLY A 136 -6.55 -8.33 8.20
CA GLY A 136 -5.27 -7.82 8.70
C GLY A 136 -5.14 -6.31 8.57
N TYR A 137 -5.55 -5.75 7.43
CA TYR A 137 -5.53 -4.30 7.23
C TYR A 137 -6.62 -3.57 8.03
N ALA A 138 -7.88 -4.02 7.93
CA ALA A 138 -9.02 -3.31 8.51
C ALA A 138 -9.11 -3.45 10.03
N VAL A 139 -8.78 -4.62 10.57
CA VAL A 139 -8.92 -4.91 12.01
C VAL A 139 -7.60 -4.71 12.72
N LEU A 140 -6.56 -5.48 12.36
CA LEU A 140 -5.28 -5.45 13.08
C LEU A 140 -4.57 -4.10 12.92
N TYR A 141 -4.48 -3.56 11.70
CA TYR A 141 -3.81 -2.28 11.49
C TYR A 141 -4.66 -1.09 11.96
N THR A 142 -5.88 -0.92 11.43
CA THR A 142 -6.66 0.31 11.68
C THR A 142 -7.13 0.43 13.14
N LEU A 143 -7.57 -0.66 13.79
CA LEU A 143 -8.07 -0.59 15.16
C LEU A 143 -6.97 -0.56 16.21
N TYR A 144 -5.89 -1.33 15.99
CA TYR A 144 -4.92 -1.63 17.05
C TYR A 144 -3.54 -1.02 16.77
N LEU A 145 -2.85 -1.51 15.73
CA LEU A 145 -1.42 -1.22 15.55
C LEU A 145 -1.14 0.26 15.30
N LYS A 146 -1.99 0.96 14.55
CA LYS A 146 -1.83 2.39 14.23
C LYS A 146 -1.63 3.26 15.48
N ARG A 147 -2.17 2.85 16.64
CA ARG A 147 -2.13 3.62 17.90
C ARG A 147 -1.26 3.00 18.99
N ALA A 148 -0.85 1.74 18.84
CA ALA A 148 -0.23 0.97 19.91
C ALA A 148 1.31 0.89 19.83
N THR A 149 1.92 1.04 18.65
CA THR A 149 3.35 0.71 18.50
C THR A 149 4.08 1.56 17.44
N PRO A 150 5.37 1.88 17.65
CA PRO A 150 6.23 2.48 16.63
C PRO A 150 6.58 1.54 15.47
N GLN A 151 6.27 0.25 15.61
CA GLN A 151 6.37 -0.76 14.56
C GLN A 151 5.08 -0.86 13.72
N ASN A 152 4.17 0.10 13.84
CA ASN A 152 2.90 0.13 13.12
C ASN A 152 3.08 -0.03 11.61
N ILE A 153 4.08 0.63 11.02
CA ILE A 153 4.42 0.53 9.59
C ILE A 153 4.94 -0.86 9.24
N VAL A 154 5.78 -1.47 10.08
CA VAL A 154 6.40 -2.76 9.78
C VAL A 154 5.34 -3.85 9.81
N ILE A 155 4.53 -3.91 10.87
CA ILE A 155 3.52 -4.96 11.02
C ILE A 155 2.38 -4.76 10.00
N ALA A 156 1.94 -3.52 9.76
CA ALA A 156 0.94 -3.23 8.72
C ALA A 156 1.48 -3.41 7.30
N GLY A 157 2.80 -3.25 7.14
CA GLY A 157 3.50 -3.44 5.88
C GLY A 157 3.29 -4.83 5.32
N LEU A 158 3.07 -5.86 6.17
CA LEU A 158 2.77 -7.21 5.70
C LEU A 158 1.48 -7.27 4.90
N ALA A 159 0.38 -6.73 5.43
CA ALA A 159 -0.89 -6.68 4.70
C ALA A 159 -0.78 -5.83 3.42
N GLY A 160 0.00 -4.75 3.45
CA GLY A 160 0.30 -3.93 2.27
C GLY A 160 1.19 -4.62 1.23
N ALA A 161 1.99 -5.61 1.64
CA ALA A 161 2.92 -6.36 0.80
C ALA A 161 2.31 -7.62 0.17
N MET A 162 1.10 -8.02 0.58
CA MET A 162 0.39 -9.20 0.03
C MET A 162 0.03 -9.14 -1.47
N PRO A 163 -0.26 -7.99 -2.12
CA PRO A 163 -0.83 -8.00 -3.47
C PRO A 163 -0.03 -8.80 -4.52
N PRO A 164 1.32 -8.75 -4.59
CA PRO A 164 2.09 -9.65 -5.46
C PRO A 164 1.79 -11.14 -5.25
N LEU A 165 1.66 -11.61 -4.00
CA LEU A 165 1.31 -13.00 -3.72
C LEU A 165 -0.13 -13.32 -4.13
N LEU A 166 -1.08 -12.40 -3.91
CA LEU A 166 -2.46 -12.58 -4.37
C LEU A 166 -2.54 -12.73 -5.89
N GLY A 167 -1.72 -11.95 -6.61
CA GLY A 167 -1.56 -12.07 -8.04
C GLY A 167 -0.91 -13.39 -8.47
N TRP A 168 0.13 -13.83 -7.77
CA TRP A 168 0.79 -15.10 -8.02
C TRP A 168 -0.18 -16.29 -7.83
N THR A 169 -0.93 -16.30 -6.73
CA THR A 169 -1.88 -17.38 -6.40
C THR A 169 -3.08 -17.39 -7.34
N THR A 170 -3.41 -16.25 -7.93
CA THR A 170 -4.48 -16.14 -8.94
C THR A 170 -4.18 -17.05 -10.15
N VAL A 171 -2.91 -17.18 -10.53
CA VAL A 171 -2.47 -17.99 -11.68
C VAL A 171 -2.10 -19.40 -11.24
N THR A 172 -1.29 -19.53 -10.19
CA THR A 172 -0.70 -20.81 -9.79
C THR A 172 -1.58 -21.63 -8.85
N GLY A 173 -2.51 -20.98 -8.15
CA GLY A 173 -3.27 -21.62 -7.07
C GLY A 173 -2.38 -22.09 -5.91
N GLN A 174 -1.16 -21.57 -5.74
CA GLN A 174 -0.21 -22.04 -4.74
C GLN A 174 0.53 -20.89 -4.05
N MET A 175 0.91 -21.11 -2.79
CA MET A 175 1.71 -20.19 -1.98
C MET A 175 3.19 -20.54 -2.07
N SER A 176 3.75 -20.50 -3.27
CA SER A 176 5.13 -20.91 -3.51
C SER A 176 6.14 -19.92 -2.90
N ALA A 177 7.39 -20.37 -2.76
CA ALA A 177 8.47 -19.54 -2.27
C ALA A 177 8.69 -18.27 -3.13
N GLN A 178 8.50 -18.38 -4.46
CA GLN A 178 8.62 -17.25 -5.39
C GLN A 178 7.56 -16.17 -5.11
N GLY A 179 6.30 -16.56 -4.90
CA GLY A 179 5.23 -15.62 -4.55
C GLY A 179 5.51 -14.90 -3.23
N TRP A 180 5.96 -15.63 -2.21
CA TRP A 180 6.36 -15.06 -0.93
C TRP A 180 7.58 -14.15 -1.03
N LEU A 181 8.51 -14.43 -1.94
CA LEU A 181 9.67 -13.59 -2.14
C LEU A 181 9.29 -12.18 -2.66
N LEU A 182 8.26 -12.09 -3.51
CA LEU A 182 7.72 -10.78 -3.93
C LEU A 182 7.12 -10.02 -2.74
N VAL A 183 6.46 -10.71 -1.81
CA VAL A 183 5.96 -10.12 -0.56
C VAL A 183 7.13 -9.63 0.28
N MET A 184 8.19 -10.43 0.43
CA MET A 184 9.37 -10.05 1.20
C MET A 184 10.04 -8.79 0.66
N ILE A 185 10.15 -8.65 -0.67
CA ILE A 185 10.69 -7.44 -1.31
C ILE A 185 9.88 -6.21 -0.90
N VAL A 186 8.56 -6.24 -1.05
CA VAL A 186 7.69 -5.09 -0.70
C VAL A 186 7.68 -4.85 0.81
N PHE A 187 7.67 -5.91 1.61
CA PHE A 187 7.65 -5.84 3.07
C PHE A 187 8.91 -5.17 3.62
N ILE A 188 10.10 -5.59 3.18
CA ILE A 188 11.37 -5.02 3.63
C ILE A 188 11.62 -3.62 3.05
N TRP A 189 11.06 -3.32 1.87
CA TRP A 189 11.07 -1.99 1.28
C TRP A 189 10.23 -0.97 2.06
N THR A 190 9.14 -1.42 2.70
CA THR A 190 8.15 -0.55 3.35
C THR A 190 8.75 0.32 4.47
N PRO A 191 9.53 -0.22 5.45
CA PRO A 191 10.14 0.58 6.50
C PRO A 191 11.07 1.71 6.01
N PRO A 192 12.11 1.46 5.18
CA PRO A 192 13.01 2.52 4.75
C PRO A 192 12.30 3.58 3.89
N HIS A 193 11.28 3.20 3.12
CA HIS A 193 10.42 4.14 2.39
C HIS A 193 9.64 5.06 3.35
N PHE A 194 8.81 4.49 4.22
CA PHE A 194 7.94 5.30 5.08
C PHE A 194 8.70 6.06 6.16
N TRP A 195 9.79 5.50 6.69
CA TRP A 195 10.61 6.20 7.68
C TRP A 195 11.35 7.39 7.08
N ALA A 196 11.77 7.34 5.82
CA ALA A 196 12.33 8.51 5.13
C ALA A 196 11.31 9.68 5.07
N LEU A 197 10.04 9.37 4.76
CA LEU A 197 8.95 10.35 4.83
C LEU A 197 8.71 10.85 6.27
N ALA A 198 8.75 9.94 7.24
CA ALA A 198 8.54 10.27 8.65
C ALA A 198 9.63 11.19 9.21
N VAL A 199 10.88 11.02 8.78
CA VAL A 199 11.98 11.94 9.11
C VAL A 199 11.72 13.34 8.56
N HIS A 200 11.30 13.45 7.30
CA HIS A 200 11.00 14.75 6.69
C HIS A 200 9.77 15.44 7.33
N ARG A 201 8.82 14.67 7.86
CA ARG A 201 7.54 15.15 8.39
C ARG A 201 7.39 14.95 9.90
N VAL A 202 8.50 14.89 10.64
CA VAL A 202 8.50 14.54 12.06
C VAL A 202 7.59 15.45 12.90
N ALA A 203 7.59 16.76 12.65
CA ALA A 203 6.76 17.72 13.36
C ALA A 203 5.26 17.50 13.12
N ASP A 204 4.87 17.06 11.91
CA ASP A 204 3.47 16.75 11.59
C ASP A 204 3.00 15.53 12.40
N TYR A 205 3.84 14.50 12.50
CA TYR A 205 3.54 13.29 13.27
C TYR A 205 3.51 13.54 14.78
N GLN A 206 4.40 14.39 15.29
CA GLN A 206 4.40 14.84 16.68
C GLN A 206 3.11 15.58 17.03
N ARG A 207 2.70 16.56 16.22
CA ARG A 207 1.44 17.30 16.42
C ARG A 207 0.22 16.38 16.39
N ALA A 208 0.24 15.38 15.53
CA ALA A 208 -0.83 14.38 15.42
C ALA A 208 -0.77 13.29 16.52
N LYS A 209 0.23 13.32 17.42
CA LYS A 209 0.47 12.31 18.46
C LYS A 209 0.52 10.86 17.91
N ILE A 210 1.05 10.70 16.69
CA ILE A 210 1.25 9.37 16.09
C ILE A 210 2.63 8.88 16.51
N PRO A 211 2.74 7.69 17.14
CA PRO A 211 4.01 7.19 17.68
C PRO A 211 4.93 6.64 16.58
N MET A 212 5.26 7.44 15.57
CA MET A 212 6.18 7.04 14.50
C MET A 212 7.60 6.86 15.07
N LEU A 213 8.42 6.03 14.41
CA LEU A 213 9.79 5.77 14.86
C LEU A 213 10.63 7.04 15.15
N PRO A 214 10.65 8.08 14.28
CA PRO A 214 11.43 9.29 14.58
C PRO A 214 10.86 10.13 15.72
N VAL A 215 9.58 9.95 16.07
CA VAL A 215 8.92 10.63 17.19
C VAL A 215 9.24 9.96 18.51
N THR A 216 9.30 8.63 18.53
CA THR A 216 9.49 7.82 19.75
C THR A 216 10.95 7.57 20.08
N HIS A 217 11.79 7.31 19.08
CA HIS A 217 13.20 6.92 19.24
C HIS A 217 14.18 7.97 18.66
N GLY A 218 13.65 9.05 18.08
CA GLY A 218 14.45 10.12 17.50
C GLY A 218 14.83 9.89 16.04
N VAL A 219 15.18 10.99 15.39
CA VAL A 219 15.54 11.04 13.97
C VAL A 219 16.81 10.23 13.70
N GLU A 220 17.82 10.30 14.58
CA GLU A 220 19.09 9.62 14.38
C GLU A 220 18.99 8.09 14.41
N TYR A 221 18.20 7.55 15.34
CA TYR A 221 17.88 6.13 15.36
C TYR A 221 17.18 5.70 14.07
N THR A 222 16.18 6.49 13.65
CA THR A 222 15.40 6.20 12.43
C THR A 222 16.27 6.19 11.18
N LYS A 223 17.23 7.13 11.05
CA LYS A 223 18.20 7.13 9.95
C LYS A 223 19.07 5.87 9.94
N THR A 224 19.52 5.41 11.12
CA THR A 224 20.27 4.15 11.24
C THR A 224 19.41 2.97 10.81
N SER A 225 18.15 2.91 11.25
CA SER A 225 17.23 1.86 10.84
C SER A 225 16.98 1.88 9.33
N ILE A 226 16.80 3.05 8.70
CA ILE A 226 16.68 3.17 7.24
C ILE A 226 17.90 2.54 6.56
N LEU A 227 19.12 2.90 6.97
CA LEU A 227 20.35 2.36 6.39
C LEU A 227 20.44 0.83 6.54
N LEU A 228 20.21 0.31 7.75
CA LEU A 228 20.25 -1.13 8.00
C LEU A 228 19.19 -1.90 7.19
N TYR A 229 17.97 -1.36 7.08
CA TYR A 229 16.93 -1.96 6.24
C TYR A 229 17.25 -1.87 4.74
N THR A 230 17.98 -0.87 4.26
CA THR A 230 18.45 -0.86 2.85
C THR A 230 19.51 -1.93 2.57
N VAL A 231 20.35 -2.27 3.55
CA VAL A 231 21.27 -3.42 3.44
C VAL A 231 20.47 -4.71 3.39
N LEU A 232 19.51 -4.89 4.29
CA LEU A 232 18.63 -6.07 4.29
C LEU A 232 17.82 -6.19 2.98
N MET A 233 17.31 -5.06 2.47
CA MET A 233 16.62 -4.99 1.19
C MET A 233 17.51 -5.46 0.04
N THR A 234 18.79 -5.05 0.04
CA THR A 234 19.75 -5.50 -0.96
C THR A 234 19.89 -7.01 -0.94
N LEU A 235 20.07 -7.63 0.24
CA LEU A 235 20.17 -9.08 0.39
C LEU A 235 18.91 -9.79 -0.14
N VAL A 236 17.72 -9.30 0.21
CA VAL A 236 16.45 -9.87 -0.25
C VAL A 236 16.29 -9.74 -1.76
N CYS A 237 16.73 -8.64 -2.37
CA CYS A 237 16.68 -8.43 -3.82
C CYS A 237 17.72 -9.24 -4.61
N LEU A 238 18.66 -9.93 -3.96
CA LEU A 238 19.54 -10.89 -4.62
C LEU A 238 18.90 -12.29 -4.69
N LEU A 239 17.98 -12.59 -3.77
CA LEU A 239 17.35 -13.91 -3.69
C LEU A 239 16.66 -14.34 -4.97
N PRO A 240 15.93 -13.50 -5.74
CA PRO A 240 15.28 -13.98 -6.97
C PRO A 240 16.27 -14.51 -7.99
N TYR A 241 17.51 -14.01 -8.02
CA TYR A 241 18.56 -14.56 -8.87
C TYR A 241 19.11 -15.86 -8.28
N LEU A 242 19.42 -15.87 -6.98
CA LEU A 242 20.03 -17.00 -6.30
C LEU A 242 19.15 -18.27 -6.31
N ILE A 243 17.82 -18.11 -6.26
CA ILE A 243 16.89 -19.24 -6.32
C ILE A 243 16.51 -19.64 -7.76
N GLY A 244 17.14 -19.02 -8.78
CA GLY A 244 16.88 -19.29 -10.20
C GLY A 244 15.59 -18.68 -10.75
N MET A 245 14.84 -17.91 -9.95
CA MET A 245 13.59 -17.24 -10.34
C MET A 245 13.80 -16.16 -11.40
N SER A 246 15.00 -15.57 -11.46
CA SER A 246 15.37 -14.51 -12.41
C SER A 246 16.82 -14.65 -12.88
N GLY A 247 17.16 -14.00 -13.98
CA GLY A 247 18.43 -14.09 -14.67
C GLY A 247 19.34 -12.89 -14.42
N ILE A 248 20.36 -12.79 -15.28
CA ILE A 248 21.43 -11.81 -15.15
C ILE A 248 20.93 -10.37 -15.33
N LEU A 249 19.91 -10.16 -16.16
CA LEU A 249 19.35 -8.85 -16.39
C LEU A 249 18.73 -8.30 -15.09
N TYR A 250 17.92 -9.11 -14.41
CA TYR A 250 17.39 -8.74 -13.09
C TYR A 250 18.51 -8.49 -12.09
N LEU A 251 19.53 -9.36 -12.04
CA LEU A 251 20.64 -9.21 -11.09
C LEU A 251 21.36 -7.85 -11.26
N LEU A 252 21.71 -7.48 -12.49
CA LEU A 252 22.39 -6.22 -12.77
C LEU A 252 21.51 -5.01 -12.41
N ALA A 253 20.24 -5.04 -12.80
CA ALA A 253 19.30 -3.97 -12.44
C ALA A 253 19.13 -3.86 -10.93
N SER A 254 18.97 -4.99 -10.24
CA SER A 254 18.82 -5.09 -8.79
C SER A 254 20.04 -4.50 -8.07
N LEU A 255 21.26 -4.83 -8.49
CA LEU A 255 22.50 -4.30 -7.90
C LEU A 255 22.59 -2.78 -8.05
N VAL A 256 22.34 -2.24 -9.24
CA VAL A 256 22.40 -0.80 -9.51
C VAL A 256 21.37 -0.04 -8.66
N LEU A 257 20.13 -0.52 -8.65
CA LEU A 257 19.03 0.12 -7.94
C LEU A 257 19.20 0.05 -6.41
N ASN A 258 19.65 -1.08 -5.87
CA ASN A 258 19.90 -1.21 -4.43
C ASN A 258 21.13 -0.41 -3.98
N THR A 259 22.19 -0.36 -4.80
CA THR A 259 23.36 0.48 -4.52
C THR A 259 22.94 1.96 -4.47
N GLY A 260 22.16 2.44 -5.43
CA GLY A 260 21.65 3.80 -5.40
C GLY A 260 20.78 4.07 -4.16
N PHE A 261 19.93 3.14 -3.74
CA PHE A 261 19.11 3.31 -2.53
C PHE A 261 19.99 3.39 -1.28
N MET A 262 21.00 2.53 -1.19
CA MET A 262 21.95 2.51 -0.09
C MET A 262 22.78 3.80 -0.03
N LEU A 263 23.17 4.38 -1.18
CA LEU A 263 23.84 5.69 -1.24
C LEU A 263 22.94 6.82 -0.72
N HIS A 264 21.65 6.81 -1.08
CA HIS A 264 20.67 7.77 -0.53
C HIS A 264 20.51 7.61 0.98
N ALA A 265 20.38 6.37 1.48
CA ALA A 265 20.27 6.09 2.92
C ALA A 265 21.55 6.47 3.69
N TRP A 266 22.72 6.22 3.10
CA TRP A 266 24.01 6.60 3.67
C TRP A 266 24.15 8.13 3.75
N LYS A 267 23.80 8.85 2.67
CA LYS A 267 23.77 10.32 2.66
C LYS A 267 22.79 10.85 3.72
N LEU A 268 21.60 10.26 3.83
CA LEU A 268 20.62 10.62 4.86
C LEU A 268 21.16 10.44 6.28
N LYS A 269 22.01 9.43 6.51
CA LYS A 269 22.59 9.15 7.82
C LYS A 269 23.77 10.07 8.14
N PHE A 270 24.74 10.18 7.25
CA PHE A 270 26.06 10.77 7.55
C PHE A 270 26.25 12.18 7.00
N ASN A 271 25.49 12.58 5.98
CA ASN A 271 25.57 13.92 5.39
C ASN A 271 24.17 14.47 5.07
N PRO A 272 23.29 14.61 6.07
CA PRO A 272 21.90 14.99 5.86
C PRO A 272 21.77 16.46 5.45
N SER A 273 21.00 16.70 4.39
CA SER A 273 20.42 18.01 4.08
C SER A 273 18.89 17.98 4.28
N GLU A 274 18.23 19.14 4.31
CA GLU A 274 16.77 19.26 4.43
C GLU A 274 16.00 18.43 3.37
N LYS A 275 16.59 18.28 2.17
CA LYS A 275 15.98 17.57 1.05
C LYS A 275 16.26 16.06 1.07
N THR A 276 17.30 15.61 1.76
CA THR A 276 17.83 14.25 1.63
C THR A 276 16.79 13.19 2.03
N ALA A 277 15.97 13.46 3.05
CA ALA A 277 14.89 12.55 3.47
C ALA A 277 13.82 12.38 2.37
N MET A 278 13.44 13.47 1.71
CA MET A 278 12.47 13.43 0.60
C MET A 278 13.08 12.83 -0.68
N GLU A 279 14.36 13.08 -0.95
CA GLU A 279 15.10 12.44 -2.05
C GLU A 279 15.14 10.91 -1.86
N THR A 280 15.45 10.45 -0.64
CA THR A 280 15.47 9.02 -0.28
C THR A 280 14.08 8.39 -0.47
N PHE A 281 13.03 9.08 -0.01
CA PHE A 281 11.64 8.64 -0.21
C PHE A 281 11.26 8.51 -1.69
N LYS A 282 11.60 9.51 -2.52
CA LYS A 282 11.32 9.47 -3.96
C LYS A 282 12.10 8.36 -4.65
N TYR A 283 13.39 8.24 -4.33
CA TYR A 283 14.24 7.21 -4.89
C TYR A 283 13.68 5.82 -4.59
N SER A 284 13.19 5.56 -3.37
CA SER A 284 12.64 4.24 -3.04
C SER A 284 11.42 3.87 -3.88
N ILE A 285 10.59 4.84 -4.31
CA ILE A 285 9.47 4.59 -5.24
C ILE A 285 10.01 4.16 -6.60
N TYR A 286 10.97 4.92 -7.16
CA TYR A 286 11.60 4.57 -8.44
C TYR A 286 12.31 3.23 -8.38
N GLN A 287 13.03 2.96 -7.29
CA GLN A 287 13.71 1.70 -7.04
C GLN A 287 12.76 0.52 -7.12
N LEU A 288 11.64 0.54 -6.39
CA LEU A 288 10.68 -0.56 -6.39
C LEU A 288 10.01 -0.74 -7.77
N MET A 289 9.60 0.37 -8.40
CA MET A 289 8.98 0.33 -9.74
C MET A 289 9.93 -0.27 -10.78
N LEU A 290 11.18 0.19 -10.83
CA LEU A 290 12.18 -0.29 -11.78
C LEU A 290 12.62 -1.72 -11.47
N LEU A 291 12.68 -2.11 -10.20
CA LEU A 291 13.00 -3.48 -9.79
C LEU A 291 11.93 -4.47 -10.28
N PHE A 292 10.64 -4.15 -10.13
CA PHE A 292 9.56 -4.99 -10.66
C PHE A 292 9.52 -4.98 -12.19
N ALA A 293 9.79 -3.84 -12.84
CA ALA A 293 9.91 -3.79 -14.30
C ALA A 293 11.06 -4.68 -14.80
N ALA A 294 12.20 -4.67 -14.11
CA ALA A 294 13.33 -5.54 -14.43
C ALA A 294 13.01 -7.03 -14.22
N LEU A 295 12.28 -7.39 -13.16
CA LEU A 295 11.78 -8.77 -12.96
C LEU A 295 10.90 -9.21 -14.13
N LEU A 296 9.95 -8.37 -14.55
CA LEU A 296 9.06 -8.68 -15.65
C LEU A 296 9.82 -8.81 -16.98
N LEU A 297 10.72 -7.87 -17.26
CA LEU A 297 11.49 -7.90 -18.50
C LEU A 297 12.38 -9.15 -18.56
N ASP A 298 13.08 -9.46 -17.47
CA ASP A 298 13.90 -10.68 -17.35
C ASP A 298 13.06 -11.94 -17.57
N HIS A 299 11.90 -12.05 -16.90
CA HIS A 299 10.97 -13.17 -17.04
C HIS A 299 10.59 -13.44 -18.50
N TYR A 300 10.11 -12.42 -19.22
CA TYR A 300 9.69 -12.60 -20.60
C TYR A 300 10.86 -12.80 -21.58
N THR A 301 12.04 -12.22 -21.33
CA THR A 301 13.23 -12.47 -22.16
C THR A 301 13.81 -13.88 -22.00
N ARG A 302 13.54 -14.55 -20.87
CA ARG A 302 13.97 -15.93 -20.62
C ARG A 302 12.94 -16.96 -21.05
N SER A 303 11.66 -16.58 -21.07
CA SER A 303 10.55 -17.44 -21.53
C SER A 303 10.40 -17.49 -23.05
N THR A 304 11.09 -16.62 -23.79
CA THR A 304 11.23 -16.67 -25.26
C THR A 304 12.49 -17.42 -25.66
#